data_AF-A0A6P7H9T4-F1
#
_entry.id   AF-A0A6P7H9T4-F1
#
_cell.length_a   1.000
_cell.length_b   1.000
_cell.length_c   1.000
_cell.angle_alpha   90.00
_cell.angle_beta   90.00
_cell.angle_gamma   90.00
#
_symmetry.space_group_name_H-M   'P 1'
#
loop_
_entity.id
_entity.type
_entity.pdbx_description
1 polymer ?
#
loop_
_entity_poly.entity_id
_entity_poly.type
_entity_poly.pdbx_seq_one_letter_code
_entity_poly.pdbx_strand_id
1 'polypeptide(L)'
;MSSQHKQKIADLLVKELRNQLEERNMDTTGKKADLVERLKNALQEEGQDPETYLFEDKHAAVISSISKVSENKVSGEIFQVSGEISKVSSDVSKVSANITSLKHRVSSDISKVSGDISSLESKMTDEISASISKVTSDFDDKIEKKIEKKMEETEK
;
A
#
# COMPACT_ATOMS: atom_id res chain seq x y z
N MET A 1 -17.18 14.55 -32.48
CA MET A 1 -18.18 13.57 -32.93
C MET A 1 -19.38 13.62 -31.99
N SER A 2 -20.33 14.52 -32.25
CA SER A 2 -21.53 14.73 -31.43
C SER A 2 -22.68 13.92 -32.04
N SER A 3 -22.65 12.60 -31.86
CA SER A 3 -23.69 11.73 -32.40
C SER A 3 -24.84 11.57 -31.40
N GLN A 4 -25.96 12.19 -31.78
CA GLN A 4 -27.29 11.58 -31.83
C GLN A 4 -27.95 11.19 -30.50
N HIS A 5 -28.32 12.18 -29.71
CA HIS A 5 -29.37 12.02 -28.70
C HIS A 5 -30.50 13.02 -28.99
N LYS A 6 -31.25 12.70 -30.04
CA LYS A 6 -32.32 13.53 -30.59
C LYS A 6 -33.64 12.80 -30.44
N GLN A 7 -34.62 13.44 -29.80
CA GLN A 7 -35.95 12.86 -29.57
C GLN A 7 -37.01 13.66 -30.32
N LYS A 8 -38.03 12.98 -30.84
CA LYS A 8 -39.22 13.63 -31.41
C LYS A 8 -40.23 13.96 -30.31
N ILE A 9 -41.16 14.87 -30.57
CA ILE A 9 -42.24 15.25 -29.63
C ILE A 9 -42.99 14.03 -29.07
N ALA A 10 -43.22 13.01 -29.91
CA ALA A 10 -43.96 11.82 -29.52
C ALA A 10 -43.26 11.01 -28.42
N ASP A 11 -41.92 11.00 -28.45
CA ASP A 11 -41.07 10.21 -27.55
C ASP A 11 -40.81 10.94 -26.22
N LEU A 12 -41.11 12.24 -26.14
CA LEU A 12 -40.94 13.02 -24.93
C LEU A 12 -41.89 12.57 -23.81
N LEU A 13 -41.34 12.50 -22.59
CA LEU A 13 -42.10 12.30 -21.36
C LEU A 13 -42.84 13.57 -20.98
N VAL A 14 -43.90 13.45 -20.17
CA VAL A 14 -44.70 14.60 -19.70
C VAL A 14 -43.82 15.66 -19.02
N LYS A 15 -42.80 15.22 -18.27
CA LYS A 15 -41.84 16.12 -17.62
C LYS A 15 -41.02 16.91 -18.66
N GLU A 16 -40.54 16.27 -19.71
CA GLU A 16 -39.76 16.91 -20.77
C GLU A 16 -40.63 17.86 -21.60
N LEU A 17 -41.87 17.47 -21.91
CA LEU A 17 -42.85 18.33 -22.58
C LEU A 17 -43.13 19.59 -21.76
N ARG A 18 -43.33 19.46 -20.45
CA ARG A 18 -43.48 20.61 -19.54
C ARG A 18 -42.24 21.48 -19.51
N ASN A 19 -41.04 20.90 -19.41
CA ASN A 19 -39.79 21.67 -19.45
C ASN A 19 -39.64 22.45 -20.76
N GLN A 20 -39.95 21.85 -21.91
CA GLN A 20 -39.86 22.50 -23.23
C GLN A 20 -40.87 23.65 -23.41
N LEU A 21 -42.05 23.52 -22.80
CA LEU A 21 -43.06 24.58 -22.73
C LEU A 21 -42.65 25.68 -21.75
N GLU A 22 -42.10 25.33 -20.59
CA GLU A 22 -41.61 26.27 -19.58
C GLU A 22 -40.42 27.09 -20.10
N GLU A 23 -39.47 26.47 -20.80
CA GLU A 23 -38.35 27.16 -21.48
C GLU A 23 -38.86 28.20 -22.51
N ARG A 24 -40.08 28.02 -23.03
CA ARG A 24 -40.77 28.94 -23.94
C ARG A 24 -41.75 29.89 -23.25
N ASN A 25 -41.80 29.88 -21.91
CA ASN A 25 -42.76 30.64 -21.10
C ASN A 25 -44.24 30.34 -21.42
N MET A 26 -44.55 29.09 -21.77
CA MET A 26 -45.91 28.63 -22.08
C MET A 26 -46.55 27.89 -20.91
N ASP A 27 -47.88 27.79 -20.92
CA ASP A 27 -48.63 27.04 -19.91
C ASP A 27 -48.26 25.54 -19.93
N THR A 28 -47.99 24.98 -18.75
CA THR A 28 -47.55 23.58 -18.55
C THR A 28 -48.64 22.68 -17.95
N THR A 29 -49.87 23.20 -17.82
CA THR A 29 -51.02 22.46 -17.30
C THR A 29 -51.73 21.66 -18.38
N GLY A 30 -52.43 20.59 -17.97
CA GLY A 30 -53.15 19.69 -18.86
C GLY A 30 -52.61 18.26 -18.89
N LYS A 31 -53.25 17.42 -19.72
CA LYS A 31 -52.85 16.04 -19.99
C LYS A 31 -51.73 16.01 -21.05
N LYS A 32 -51.07 14.87 -21.25
CA LYS A 32 -49.96 14.74 -22.21
C LYS A 32 -50.32 15.23 -23.62
N ALA A 33 -51.54 14.94 -24.09
CA ALA A 33 -52.01 15.39 -25.40
C ALA A 33 -52.06 16.92 -25.52
N ASP A 34 -52.61 17.59 -24.51
CA ASP A 34 -52.72 19.06 -24.47
C ASP A 34 -51.32 19.72 -24.51
N LEU A 35 -50.36 19.15 -23.78
CA LEU A 35 -48.97 19.61 -23.78
C LEU A 35 -48.28 19.37 -25.12
N VAL A 36 -48.52 18.22 -25.75
CA VAL A 36 -47.99 17.90 -27.10
C VAL A 36 -48.54 18.87 -28.13
N GLU A 37 -49.85 19.10 -28.15
CA GLU A 37 -50.49 20.01 -29.11
C GLU A 37 -49.99 21.44 -28.95
N ARG A 38 -49.89 21.92 -27.70
CA ARG A 38 -49.38 23.26 -27.39
C ARG A 38 -47.92 23.42 -27.85
N LEU A 39 -47.09 22.40 -27.63
CA LEU A 39 -45.70 22.41 -28.08
C LEU A 39 -45.59 22.35 -29.61
N LYS A 40 -46.47 21.61 -30.30
CA LYS A 40 -46.52 21.60 -31.77
C LYS A 40 -46.86 22.98 -32.33
N ASN A 41 -47.87 23.65 -31.77
CA ASN A 41 -48.25 24.99 -32.20
C ASN A 41 -47.12 26.00 -31.99
N ALA A 42 -46.45 25.94 -30.83
CA ALA A 42 -45.30 26.79 -30.54
C ALA A 42 -44.16 26.63 -31.55
N LEU A 43 -43.85 25.38 -31.93
CA LEU A 43 -42.84 25.11 -32.94
C LEU A 43 -43.24 25.66 -34.31
N GLN A 44 -44.52 25.54 -34.70
CA GLN A 44 -45.01 26.10 -35.97
C GLN A 44 -44.91 27.62 -35.99
N GLU A 45 -45.21 28.29 -34.88
CA GLU A 45 -45.03 29.75 -34.72
C GLU A 45 -43.55 30.15 -34.79
N GLU A 46 -42.66 29.30 -34.29
CA GLU A 46 -41.20 29.43 -34.44
C GLU A 46 -40.69 29.10 -35.85
N GLY A 47 -41.58 28.72 -36.79
CA GLY A 47 -41.23 28.33 -38.16
C GLY A 47 -40.57 26.95 -38.27
N GLN A 48 -40.66 26.13 -37.23
CA GLN A 48 -40.17 24.75 -37.17
C GLN A 48 -41.31 23.77 -37.49
N ASP A 49 -41.00 22.70 -38.23
CA ASP A 49 -41.97 21.64 -38.47
C ASP A 49 -41.98 20.66 -37.28
N PRO A 50 -43.11 20.53 -36.55
CA PRO A 50 -43.17 19.69 -35.35
C PRO A 50 -42.94 18.19 -35.60
N GLU A 51 -43.15 17.71 -36.84
CA GLU A 51 -42.96 16.30 -37.19
C GLU A 51 -41.50 15.95 -37.50
N THR A 52 -40.69 16.97 -37.83
CA THR A 52 -39.26 16.82 -38.15
C THR A 52 -38.33 17.46 -37.13
N TYR A 53 -38.85 18.32 -36.24
CA TYR A 53 -38.07 18.95 -35.17
C TYR A 53 -37.57 17.90 -34.17
N LEU A 54 -36.30 18.06 -33.77
CA LEU A 54 -35.59 17.14 -32.90
C LEU A 54 -35.09 17.87 -31.66
N PHE A 55 -35.54 17.43 -30.50
CA PHE A 55 -35.11 17.95 -29.21
C PHE A 55 -33.81 17.30 -28.78
N GLU A 56 -32.93 18.08 -28.16
CA GLU A 56 -31.71 17.56 -27.55
C GLU A 56 -32.06 16.84 -26.24
N ASP A 57 -31.74 15.55 -26.17
CA ASP A 57 -31.87 14.76 -24.96
C ASP A 57 -30.65 15.02 -24.05
N LYS A 58 -30.83 16.01 -23.16
CA LYS A 58 -29.83 16.39 -22.14
C LYS A 58 -29.46 15.21 -21.23
N HIS A 59 -30.35 14.26 -20.99
CA HIS A 59 -30.06 13.09 -20.17
C HIS A 59 -29.09 12.14 -20.87
N ALA A 60 -29.33 11.86 -22.15
CA ALA A 60 -28.45 10.99 -22.92
C ALA A 60 -27.08 11.63 -23.22
N ALA A 61 -27.01 12.96 -23.37
CA ALA A 61 -25.73 13.68 -23.44
C ALA A 61 -24.89 13.52 -22.14
N VAL A 62 -25.54 13.56 -20.98
CA VAL A 62 -24.89 13.28 -19.69
C VAL A 62 -24.45 11.81 -19.60
N ILE A 63 -25.29 10.87 -20.01
CA ILE A 63 -24.95 9.44 -20.04
C ILE A 63 -23.72 9.19 -20.93
N SER A 64 -23.67 9.76 -22.14
CA SER A 64 -22.51 9.66 -23.04
C SER A 64 -21.22 10.20 -22.39
N SER A 65 -21.33 11.31 -21.67
CA SER A 65 -20.19 11.91 -20.95
C SER A 65 -19.72 11.01 -19.80
N ILE A 66 -20.64 10.42 -19.05
CA ILE A 66 -20.35 9.46 -17.98
C ILE A 66 -19.68 8.20 -18.55
N SER A 67 -20.20 7.62 -19.64
CA SER A 67 -19.62 6.45 -20.30
C SER A 67 -18.18 6.69 -20.75
N LYS A 68 -17.88 7.86 -21.33
CA LYS A 68 -16.50 8.23 -21.72
C LYS A 68 -15.55 8.29 -20.52
N VAL A 69 -16.02 8.78 -19.38
CA VAL A 69 -15.23 8.85 -18.15
C VAL A 69 -15.00 7.45 -17.56
N SER A 70 -16.02 6.58 -17.58
CA SER A 70 -15.93 5.23 -17.01
C SER A 70 -15.03 4.30 -17.82
N GLU A 71 -15.03 4.41 -19.15
CA GLU A 71 -14.34 3.43 -20.00
C GLU A 71 -12.81 3.65 -20.04
N ASN A 72 -12.33 4.89 -20.08
CA ASN A 72 -10.92 5.14 -20.43
C ASN A 72 -10.07 5.75 -19.33
N LYS A 73 -10.59 6.74 -18.58
CA LYS A 73 -9.73 7.47 -17.64
C LYS A 73 -9.54 6.69 -16.34
N VAL A 74 -10.66 6.34 -15.70
CA VAL A 74 -10.64 5.68 -14.38
C VAL A 74 -10.03 4.29 -14.49
N SER A 75 -10.36 3.53 -15.53
CA SER A 75 -9.80 2.18 -15.73
C SER A 75 -8.28 2.21 -15.94
N GLY A 76 -7.77 3.18 -16.71
CA GLY A 76 -6.34 3.36 -16.93
C GLY A 76 -5.57 3.72 -15.65
N GLU A 77 -6.09 4.67 -14.87
CA GLU A 77 -5.51 5.05 -13.58
C GLU A 77 -5.52 3.87 -12.59
N ILE A 78 -6.62 3.12 -12.50
CA ILE A 78 -6.72 1.91 -11.67
C ILE A 78 -5.69 0.87 -12.11
N PHE A 79 -5.52 0.65 -13.41
CA PHE A 79 -4.55 -0.31 -13.94
C PHE A 79 -3.10 0.10 -13.60
N GLN A 80 -2.78 1.39 -13.71
CA GLN A 80 -1.47 1.92 -13.33
C GLN A 80 -1.21 1.73 -11.83
N VAL A 81 -2.16 2.12 -10.98
CA VAL A 81 -2.07 1.97 -9.52
C VAL A 81 -1.93 0.49 -9.13
N SER A 82 -2.68 -0.41 -9.77
CA SER A 82 -2.55 -1.85 -9.56
C SER A 82 -1.14 -2.37 -9.90
N GLY A 83 -0.56 -1.87 -11.00
CA GLY A 83 0.82 -2.17 -11.38
C GLY A 83 1.84 -1.65 -10.36
N GLU A 84 1.67 -0.43 -9.84
CA GLU A 84 2.52 0.14 -8.79
C GLU A 84 2.42 -0.64 -7.47
N ILE A 85 1.20 -0.99 -7.03
CA ILE A 85 0.95 -1.84 -5.86
C ILE A 85 1.67 -3.19 -6.01
N SER A 86 1.64 -3.78 -7.21
CA SER A 86 2.33 -5.05 -7.49
C SER A 86 3.85 -4.92 -7.37
N LYS A 87 4.44 -3.81 -7.83
CA LYS A 87 5.88 -3.52 -7.66
C LYS A 87 6.24 -3.35 -6.19
N VAL A 88 5.47 -2.54 -5.45
CA VAL A 88 5.68 -2.32 -4.02
C VAL A 88 5.59 -3.64 -3.24
N SER A 89 4.61 -4.49 -3.55
CA SER A 89 4.46 -5.82 -2.95
C SER A 89 5.69 -6.71 -3.19
N SER A 90 6.27 -6.67 -4.40
CA SER A 90 7.52 -7.38 -4.71
C SER A 90 8.70 -6.85 -3.88
N ASP A 91 8.82 -5.53 -3.74
CA ASP A 91 9.92 -4.92 -3.00
C ASP A 91 9.80 -5.18 -1.49
N VAL A 92 8.60 -5.11 -0.92
CA VAL A 92 8.33 -5.53 0.48
C VAL A 92 8.74 -6.99 0.70
N SER A 93 8.46 -7.87 -0.27
CA SER A 93 8.84 -9.28 -0.19
C SER A 93 10.37 -9.47 -0.17
N LYS A 94 11.11 -8.70 -0.99
CA LYS A 94 12.59 -8.71 -0.99
C LYS A 94 13.16 -8.19 0.33
N VAL A 95 12.60 -7.11 0.87
CA VAL A 95 13.04 -6.54 2.16
C VAL A 95 12.82 -7.55 3.29
N SER A 96 11.66 -8.22 3.32
CA SER A 96 11.35 -9.27 4.31
C SER A 96 12.35 -10.44 4.25
N ALA A 97 12.71 -10.88 3.05
CA ALA A 97 13.74 -11.91 2.85
C ALA A 97 15.11 -11.43 3.38
N ASN A 98 15.52 -10.20 3.06
CA ASN A 98 16.78 -9.63 3.53
C ASN A 98 16.84 -9.51 5.06
N ILE A 99 15.74 -9.08 5.70
CA ILE A 99 15.63 -9.03 7.17
C ILE A 99 15.82 -10.42 7.78
N THR A 100 15.19 -11.44 7.19
CA THR A 100 15.32 -12.82 7.64
C THR A 100 16.77 -13.31 7.53
N SER A 101 17.44 -13.05 6.40
CA SER A 101 18.85 -13.39 6.21
C SER A 101 19.77 -12.65 7.19
N LEU A 102 19.53 -11.36 7.43
CA LEU A 102 20.31 -10.57 8.39
C LEU A 102 20.16 -11.12 9.81
N LYS A 103 18.93 -11.47 10.22
CA LYS A 103 18.66 -12.09 11.52
C LYS A 103 19.46 -13.37 11.71
N HIS A 104 19.51 -14.23 10.69
CA HIS A 104 20.30 -15.47 10.76
C HIS A 104 21.80 -15.20 10.86
N ARG A 105 22.33 -14.26 10.08
CA ARG A 105 23.76 -13.89 10.12
C ARG A 105 24.16 -13.34 11.48
N VAL A 106 23.41 -12.37 12.00
CA VAL A 106 23.67 -11.77 13.31
C VAL A 106 23.58 -12.82 14.41
N SER A 107 22.58 -13.70 14.37
CA SER A 107 22.47 -14.80 15.34
C SER A 107 23.67 -15.75 15.28
N SER A 108 24.16 -16.08 14.08
CA SER A 108 25.33 -16.94 13.91
C SER A 108 26.61 -16.28 14.43
N ASP A 109 26.80 -14.99 14.15
CA ASP A 109 27.98 -14.25 14.60
C ASP A 109 27.99 -14.10 16.13
N ILE A 110 26.82 -13.83 16.75
CA ILE A 110 26.67 -13.82 18.20
C ILE A 110 27.04 -15.18 18.80
N SER A 111 26.58 -16.30 18.22
CA SER A 111 26.92 -17.64 18.72
C SER A 111 28.42 -17.94 18.63
N LYS A 112 29.09 -17.50 17.56
CA LYS A 112 30.55 -17.68 17.42
C LYS A 112 31.30 -16.88 18.48
N VAL A 113 30.99 -15.59 18.63
CA VAL A 113 31.61 -14.74 19.65
C VAL A 113 31.38 -15.30 21.06
N SER A 114 30.17 -15.79 21.35
CA SER A 114 29.88 -16.44 22.62
C SER A 114 30.77 -17.68 22.85
N GLY A 115 30.98 -18.50 21.82
CA GLY A 115 31.86 -19.67 21.91
C GLY A 115 33.33 -19.30 22.09
N ASP A 116 33.79 -18.24 21.41
CA ASP A 116 35.15 -17.71 21.55
C ASP A 116 35.39 -17.18 22.97
N ILE A 117 34.42 -16.46 23.55
CA ILE A 117 34.46 -15.98 24.93
C ILE A 117 34.58 -17.16 25.90
N SER A 118 33.72 -18.18 25.79
CA SER A 118 33.79 -19.35 26.67
C SER A 118 35.12 -20.11 26.54
N SER A 119 35.68 -20.19 25.33
CA SER A 119 36.98 -20.82 25.10
C SER A 119 38.12 -20.02 25.76
N LEU A 120 38.06 -18.69 25.68
CA LEU A 120 39.02 -17.79 26.33
C LEU A 120 38.91 -17.88 27.85
N GLU A 121 37.70 -17.89 28.41
CA GLU A 121 37.44 -18.05 29.85
C GLU A 121 38.02 -19.35 30.39
N SER A 122 37.81 -20.48 29.68
CA SER A 122 38.41 -21.77 30.05
C SER A 122 39.92 -21.69 30.06
N LYS A 123 40.52 -21.22 28.95
CA LYS A 123 41.97 -21.13 28.81
C LYS A 123 42.60 -20.24 29.89
N MET A 124 42.00 -19.09 30.17
CA MET A 124 42.46 -18.18 31.21
C MET A 124 42.37 -18.83 32.60
N THR A 125 41.28 -19.54 32.88
CA THR A 125 41.10 -20.26 34.16
C THR A 125 42.16 -21.36 34.32
N ASP A 126 42.41 -22.13 33.27
CA ASP A 126 43.40 -23.20 33.26
C ASP A 126 44.82 -22.66 33.47
N GLU A 127 45.20 -21.60 32.73
CA GLU A 127 46.52 -20.97 32.83
C GLU A 127 46.78 -20.32 34.20
N ILE A 128 45.78 -19.64 34.76
CA ILE A 128 45.87 -19.05 36.10
C ILE A 128 45.98 -20.16 37.15
N SER A 129 45.14 -21.21 37.05
CA SER A 129 45.18 -22.34 37.98
C SER A 129 46.55 -23.02 37.96
N ALA A 130 47.10 -23.29 36.78
CA ALA A 130 48.43 -23.88 36.63
C ALA A 130 49.53 -22.98 37.21
N SER A 131 49.45 -21.67 36.98
CA SER A 131 50.42 -20.70 37.51
C SER A 131 50.37 -20.64 39.05
N ILE A 132 49.17 -20.62 39.63
CA ILE A 132 48.97 -20.67 41.08
C ILE A 132 49.54 -21.97 41.65
N SER A 133 49.19 -23.13 41.08
CA SER A 133 49.73 -24.42 41.53
C SER A 133 51.27 -24.45 41.51
N LYS A 134 51.89 -23.89 40.48
CA LYS A 134 53.35 -23.80 40.38
C LYS A 134 53.94 -22.91 41.48
N VAL A 135 53.39 -21.71 41.69
CA VAL A 135 53.86 -20.79 42.73
C VAL A 135 53.72 -21.42 44.12
N THR A 136 52.60 -22.11 44.39
CA THR A 136 52.38 -22.83 45.64
C THR A 136 53.44 -23.91 45.84
N SER A 137 53.68 -24.76 44.84
CA SER A 137 54.72 -25.81 44.90
C SER A 137 56.12 -25.24 45.12
N ASP A 138 56.49 -24.19 44.38
CA ASP A 138 57.80 -23.54 44.52
C ASP A 138 57.98 -22.93 45.92
N PHE A 139 56.90 -22.45 46.54
CA PHE A 139 56.91 -21.90 47.88
C PHE A 139 57.02 -23.00 48.95
N ASP A 140 56.27 -24.09 48.80
CA ASP A 140 56.33 -25.27 49.68
C ASP A 140 57.74 -25.87 49.69
N ASP A 141 58.32 -26.11 48.51
CA ASP A 141 59.71 -26.59 48.35
C ASP A 141 60.73 -25.70 49.06
N LYS A 142 60.52 -24.37 49.00
CA LYS A 142 61.43 -23.38 49.59
C LYS A 142 61.29 -23.31 51.11
N ILE A 143 60.09 -23.52 51.64
CA ILE A 143 59.87 -23.67 53.08
C ILE A 143 60.56 -24.93 53.58
N GLU A 144 60.34 -26.07 52.92
CA GLU A 144 60.90 -27.37 53.34
C GLU A 144 62.42 -27.32 53.42
N LYS A 145 63.10 -26.86 52.37
CA LYS A 145 64.56 -26.67 52.35
C LYS A 145 65.07 -25.75 53.45
N LYS A 146 64.30 -24.72 53.82
CA LYS A 146 64.71 -23.75 54.84
C LYS A 146 64.53 -24.30 56.25
N ILE A 147 63.51 -25.14 56.47
CA ILE A 147 63.32 -25.90 57.70
C ILE A 147 64.46 -26.91 57.86
N GLU A 148 64.75 -27.71 56.83
CA GLU A 148 65.82 -28.72 56.83
C GLU A 148 67.19 -28.11 57.18
N LYS A 149 67.56 -27.01 56.49
CA LYS A 149 68.81 -26.28 56.78
C LYS A 149 68.87 -25.77 58.23
N LYS A 150 67.74 -25.27 58.77
CA LYS A 150 67.68 -24.77 60.15
C LYS A 150 67.86 -25.89 61.17
N MET A 151 67.36 -27.09 60.89
CA MET A 151 67.52 -28.26 61.75
C MET A 151 68.99 -28.72 61.78
N GLU A 152 69.68 -28.77 60.64
CA GLU A 152 71.12 -29.11 60.58
C GLU A 152 72.01 -28.09 61.31
N GLU A 153 71.68 -26.79 61.26
CA GLU A 153 72.43 -25.74 61.97
C GLU A 153 72.33 -25.87 63.50
N THR A 154 71.25 -26.43 64.04
CA THR A 154 71.05 -26.60 65.48
C THR A 154 71.67 -27.86 66.08
N GLU A 155 72.10 -28.82 65.25
CA GLU A 155 72.71 -30.09 65.69
C GLU A 155 74.26 -30.06 65.74
N LYS A 156 74.90 -28.98 65.27
CA LYS A 156 76.36 -28.76 65.30
C LYS A 156 76.80 -27.81 66.40
#